data_AF-A0A3F2RZ57-F1
#
_entry.id   AF-A0A3F2RZ57-F1
#
_cell.length_a   1.000
_cell.length_b   1.000
_cell.length_c   1.000
_cell.angle_alpha   90.00
_cell.angle_beta   90.00
_cell.angle_gamma   90.00
#
_symmetry.space_group_name_H-M   'P 1'
#
loop_
_entity.id
_entity.type
_entity.pdbx_description
1 polymer ?
#
loop_
_entity_poly.entity_id
_entity_poly.type
_entity_poly.pdbx_seq_one_letter_code
_entity_poly.pdbx_strand_id
1 'polypeptide(L)'
;MGSATASCSSACQSQLVHFREEACQKWRERLPRPDLFNHCGQGFNSGKYAGCEGFCQENPDLGMMKSLRLDACTSLKGVPPQERQQACQAGFSEALDLAKDAAVFDSAEKEPQTPAATQEAATATNTQGSQGTSQDAGTTSSEPNKRKVNVKKVNEPDRRNLLEDARNEAASAFAASDDKKLEL
;
A
#
# COMPACT_ATOMS: atom_id res chain seq x y z
N MET A 1 15.01 1.63 -37.84
CA MET A 1 14.67 0.71 -36.72
C MET A 1 13.81 1.36 -35.61
N GLY A 2 13.70 2.69 -35.50
CA GLY A 2 12.99 3.32 -34.36
C GLY A 2 11.46 3.12 -34.27
N SER A 3 10.77 2.72 -35.34
CA SER A 3 9.30 2.60 -35.31
C SER A 3 8.79 1.36 -34.57
N ALA A 4 9.49 0.23 -34.63
CA ALA A 4 9.07 -1.01 -33.97
C ALA A 4 9.26 -0.93 -32.45
N THR A 5 10.38 -0.36 -31.99
CA THR A 5 10.67 -0.12 -30.58
C THR A 5 9.68 0.85 -29.94
N ALA A 6 9.24 1.89 -30.67
CA ALA A 6 8.23 2.84 -30.19
C ALA A 6 6.84 2.20 -30.07
N SER A 7 6.46 1.32 -31.01
CA SER A 7 5.21 0.57 -30.92
C SER A 7 5.23 -0.43 -29.77
N CYS A 8 6.35 -1.14 -29.57
CA CYS A 8 6.52 -2.07 -28.44
C CYS A 8 6.46 -1.33 -27.10
N SER A 9 7.19 -0.22 -26.95
CA SER A 9 7.26 0.50 -25.67
C SER A 9 5.91 1.12 -25.30
N SER A 10 5.16 1.67 -26.26
CA SER A 10 3.82 2.22 -26.00
C SER A 10 2.79 1.13 -25.64
N ALA A 11 2.85 -0.04 -26.29
CA ALA A 11 1.98 -1.17 -25.95
C ALA A 11 2.31 -1.78 -24.58
N CYS A 12 3.60 -1.95 -24.27
CA CYS A 12 4.05 -2.39 -22.94
C CYS A 12 3.58 -1.40 -21.85
N GLN A 13 3.76 -0.09 -22.08
CA GLN A 13 3.36 0.92 -21.10
C GLN A 13 1.85 0.99 -20.88
N SER A 14 1.03 0.69 -21.89
CA SER A 14 -0.43 0.71 -21.75
C SER A 14 -0.95 -0.50 -20.99
N GLN A 15 -0.37 -1.69 -21.19
CA GLN A 15 -0.70 -2.90 -20.41
C GLN A 15 -0.40 -2.72 -18.93
N LEU A 16 0.72 -2.07 -18.59
CA LEU A 16 1.18 -1.94 -17.20
C LEU A 16 0.40 -0.93 -16.34
N VAL A 17 -0.46 -0.09 -16.92
CA VAL A 17 -1.14 0.99 -16.18
C VAL A 17 -2.00 0.46 -15.03
N HIS A 18 -2.68 -0.66 -15.24
CA HIS A 18 -3.63 -1.22 -14.28
C HIS A 18 -2.96 -1.94 -13.10
N PHE A 19 -1.74 -2.48 -13.31
CA PHE A 19 -1.01 -3.21 -12.29
C PHE A 19 -0.42 -2.32 -11.18
N ARG A 20 -0.38 -1.00 -11.38
CA ARG A 20 0.15 -0.07 -10.36
C ARG A 20 -0.58 -0.20 -9.03
N GLU A 21 -1.91 -0.26 -9.08
CA GLU A 21 -2.72 -0.30 -7.86
C GLU A 21 -2.53 -1.63 -7.13
N GLU A 22 -2.49 -2.73 -7.87
CA GLU A 22 -2.24 -4.07 -7.34
C GLU A 22 -0.84 -4.19 -6.73
N ALA A 23 0.20 -3.77 -7.45
CA ALA A 23 1.59 -3.81 -6.98
C ALA A 23 1.82 -2.93 -5.74
N CYS A 24 1.13 -1.79 -5.65
CA CYS A 24 1.26 -0.87 -4.53
C CYS A 24 0.25 -1.07 -3.41
N GLN A 25 -0.70 -2.00 -3.54
CA GLN A 25 -1.81 -2.20 -2.59
C GLN A 25 -1.33 -2.42 -1.15
N LYS A 26 -0.21 -3.14 -0.97
CA LYS A 26 0.38 -3.39 0.37
C LYS A 26 0.81 -2.12 1.12
N TRP A 27 1.04 -1.02 0.40
CA TRP A 27 1.47 0.27 0.96
C TRP A 27 0.30 1.22 1.23
N ARG A 28 -0.88 0.92 0.72
CA ARG A 28 -2.08 1.77 0.83
C ARG A 28 -2.54 1.96 2.27
N GLU A 29 -2.45 0.90 3.07
CA GLU A 29 -2.90 0.88 4.47
C GLU A 29 -1.79 1.21 5.48
N ARG A 30 -0.55 1.40 5.02
CA ARG A 30 0.63 1.59 5.88
C ARG A 30 0.88 3.08 6.13
N LEU A 31 1.08 3.45 7.39
CA LEU A 31 1.45 4.80 7.79
C LEU A 31 2.94 5.04 7.51
N PRO A 32 3.37 6.27 7.14
CA PRO A 32 2.57 7.50 7.02
C PRO A 32 1.73 7.53 5.74
N ARG A 33 0.42 7.85 5.87
CA ARG A 33 -0.46 8.06 4.72
C ARG A 33 -0.44 9.54 4.32
N PRO A 34 -0.43 9.89 3.02
CA PRO A 34 -0.49 9.02 1.83
C PRO A 34 0.90 8.67 1.23
N ASP A 35 1.98 8.85 1.99
CA ASP A 35 3.36 8.87 1.46
C ASP A 35 3.81 7.55 0.82
N LEU A 36 3.61 6.40 1.49
CA LEU A 36 4.20 5.14 1.03
C LEU A 36 3.59 4.63 -0.28
N PHE A 37 2.27 4.74 -0.44
CA PHE A 37 1.59 4.37 -1.67
C PHE A 37 2.03 5.28 -2.84
N ASN A 38 2.16 6.58 -2.60
CA ASN A 38 2.62 7.53 -3.60
C ASN A 38 4.07 7.25 -4.02
N HIS A 39 4.97 6.97 -3.07
CA HIS A 39 6.35 6.60 -3.38
C HIS A 39 6.44 5.28 -4.15
N CYS A 40 5.62 4.29 -3.80
CA CYS A 40 5.51 3.06 -4.60
C CYS A 40 5.05 3.36 -6.03
N GLY A 41 4.02 4.18 -6.20
CA GLY A 41 3.52 4.58 -7.52
C GLY A 41 4.55 5.33 -8.36
N GLN A 42 5.36 6.20 -7.73
CA GLN A 42 6.49 6.88 -8.38
C GLN A 42 7.52 5.87 -8.89
N GLY A 43 7.95 4.95 -8.01
CA GLY A 43 8.87 3.88 -8.38
C GLY A 43 8.31 3.00 -9.50
N PHE A 44 7.03 2.63 -9.43
CA PHE A 44 6.34 1.83 -10.43
C PHE A 44 6.32 2.52 -11.80
N ASN A 45 5.98 3.81 -11.86
CA ASN A 45 5.99 4.54 -13.12
C ASN A 45 7.40 4.60 -13.72
N SER A 46 8.43 4.89 -12.92
CA SER A 46 9.82 4.90 -13.38
C SER A 46 10.28 3.53 -13.88
N GLY A 47 9.93 2.46 -13.16
CA GLY A 47 10.24 1.08 -13.55
C GLY A 47 9.52 0.66 -14.82
N LYS A 48 8.26 1.10 -15.00
CA LYS A 48 7.49 0.88 -16.22
C LYS A 48 8.17 1.50 -17.43
N TYR A 49 8.61 2.76 -17.34
CA TYR A 49 9.29 3.43 -18.45
C TYR A 49 10.64 2.75 -18.74
N ALA A 50 11.47 2.54 -17.72
CA ALA A 50 12.79 1.92 -17.89
C ALA A 50 12.69 0.48 -18.43
N GLY A 51 11.74 -0.30 -17.92
CA GLY A 51 11.50 -1.67 -18.35
C GLY A 51 10.99 -1.76 -19.78
N CYS A 52 9.94 -1.02 -20.12
CA CYS A 52 9.38 -1.05 -21.47
C CYS A 52 10.36 -0.46 -22.51
N GLU A 53 11.15 0.54 -22.16
CA GLU A 53 12.18 1.06 -23.06
C GLU A 53 13.33 0.07 -23.24
N GLY A 54 13.77 -0.61 -22.17
CA GLY A 54 14.89 -1.54 -22.22
C GLY A 54 14.56 -2.91 -22.82
N PHE A 55 13.41 -3.51 -22.46
CA PHE A 55 13.01 -4.82 -22.99
C PHE A 55 12.57 -4.80 -24.45
N CYS A 56 12.14 -3.64 -24.97
CA CYS A 56 11.81 -3.47 -26.38
C CYS A 56 13.03 -3.22 -27.29
N GLN A 57 14.25 -3.20 -26.72
CA GLN A 57 15.49 -3.13 -27.49
C GLN A 57 15.93 -4.52 -27.95
N GLU A 58 16.70 -4.57 -29.04
CA GLU A 58 17.25 -5.82 -29.59
C GLU A 58 18.17 -6.55 -28.59
N ASN A 59 18.89 -5.79 -27.75
CA ASN A 59 19.75 -6.32 -26.71
C ASN A 59 19.39 -5.68 -25.36
N PRO A 60 18.47 -6.27 -24.57
CA PRO A 60 18.06 -5.70 -23.29
C PRO A 60 19.19 -5.80 -22.26
N ASP A 61 19.64 -4.67 -21.72
CA ASP A 61 20.59 -4.63 -20.61
C ASP A 61 19.85 -4.62 -19.26
N LEU A 62 19.71 -5.82 -18.67
CA LEU A 62 19.09 -5.97 -17.35
C LEU A 62 19.89 -5.27 -16.23
N GLY A 63 21.20 -5.15 -16.38
CA GLY A 63 22.06 -4.48 -15.41
C GLY A 63 21.75 -2.98 -15.36
N MET A 64 21.65 -2.36 -16.53
CA MET A 64 21.28 -0.96 -16.68
C MET A 64 19.85 -0.69 -16.19
N MET A 65 18.87 -1.53 -16.57
CA MET A 65 17.50 -1.34 -16.10
C MET A 65 17.39 -1.44 -14.57
N LYS A 66 18.11 -2.39 -13.95
CA LYS A 66 18.11 -2.56 -12.49
C LYS A 66 18.88 -1.45 -11.77
N SER A 67 19.91 -0.85 -12.38
CA SER A 67 20.66 0.25 -11.75
C SER A 67 19.81 1.51 -11.64
N LEU A 68 18.96 1.78 -12.65
CA LEU A 68 18.00 2.90 -12.65
C LEU A 68 17.02 2.87 -11.46
N ARG A 69 16.83 1.72 -10.81
CA ARG A 69 16.04 1.60 -9.58
C ARG A 69 16.56 2.51 -8.47
N LEU A 70 17.88 2.59 -8.31
CA LEU A 70 18.49 3.39 -7.26
C LEU A 70 18.34 4.88 -7.59
N ASP A 71 18.52 5.25 -8.85
CA ASP A 71 18.35 6.64 -9.32
C ASP A 71 16.91 7.11 -9.15
N ALA A 72 15.94 6.29 -9.55
CA ALA A 72 14.51 6.58 -9.42
C ALA A 72 14.07 6.84 -7.97
N CYS A 73 14.73 6.22 -7.00
CA CYS A 73 14.41 6.33 -5.57
C CYS A 73 15.44 7.12 -4.76
N THR A 74 16.40 7.80 -5.42
CA THR A 74 17.49 8.51 -4.73
C THR A 74 16.99 9.68 -3.89
N SER A 75 15.92 10.34 -4.31
CA SER A 75 15.29 11.44 -3.56
C SER A 75 14.79 11.02 -2.17
N LEU A 76 14.56 9.72 -1.95
CA LEU A 76 14.09 9.16 -0.69
C LEU A 76 15.23 8.60 0.18
N LYS A 77 16.47 8.63 -0.32
CA LYS A 77 17.63 8.12 0.40
C LYS A 77 17.91 8.99 1.62
N GLY A 78 17.93 8.36 2.80
CA GLY A 78 18.17 9.06 4.07
C GLY A 78 16.96 9.79 4.64
N VAL A 79 15.79 9.72 3.97
CA VAL A 79 14.55 10.30 4.48
C VAL A 79 13.80 9.26 5.32
N PRO A 80 13.62 9.47 6.64
CA PRO A 80 12.81 8.56 7.46
C PRO A 80 11.30 8.69 7.15
N PRO A 81 10.51 7.60 7.31
CA PRO A 81 10.94 6.24 7.60
C PRO A 81 11.61 5.56 6.39
N GLN A 82 12.49 4.59 6.66
CA GLN A 82 13.16 3.79 5.61
C GLN A 82 12.18 3.09 4.67
N GLU A 83 10.95 2.85 5.14
CA GLU A 83 9.85 2.28 4.36
C GLU A 83 9.52 3.12 3.11
N ARG A 84 9.79 4.44 3.10
CA ARG A 84 9.59 5.29 1.90
C ARG A 84 10.44 4.81 0.74
N GLN A 85 11.74 4.61 0.99
CA GLN A 85 12.67 4.14 -0.03
C GLN A 85 12.34 2.70 -0.44
N GLN A 86 12.00 1.84 0.52
CA GLN A 86 11.60 0.47 0.24
C GLN A 86 10.34 0.39 -0.62
N ALA A 87 9.34 1.24 -0.36
CA ALA A 87 8.11 1.30 -1.14
C ALA A 87 8.39 1.69 -2.60
N CYS A 88 9.21 2.72 -2.82
CA CYS A 88 9.63 3.12 -4.16
C CYS A 88 10.40 2.01 -4.89
N GLN A 89 11.40 1.39 -4.25
CA GLN A 89 12.20 0.33 -4.87
C GLN A 89 11.37 -0.93 -5.16
N ALA A 90 10.39 -1.23 -4.30
CA ALA A 90 9.44 -2.31 -4.52
C ALA A 90 8.59 -2.04 -5.77
N GLY A 91 7.96 -0.86 -5.85
CA GLY A 91 7.16 -0.48 -7.02
C GLY A 91 7.97 -0.54 -8.33
N PHE A 92 9.22 -0.06 -8.30
CA PHE A 92 10.11 -0.12 -9.47
C PHE A 92 10.42 -1.55 -9.90
N SER A 93 10.73 -2.43 -8.94
CA SER A 93 11.09 -3.82 -9.24
C SER A 93 9.90 -4.60 -9.81
N GLU A 94 8.72 -4.45 -9.21
CA GLU A 94 7.47 -5.06 -9.71
C GLU A 94 7.14 -4.58 -11.13
N ALA A 95 7.25 -3.27 -11.39
CA ALA A 95 7.01 -2.74 -12.73
C ALA A 95 8.01 -3.27 -13.77
N LEU A 96 9.28 -3.45 -13.38
CA LEU A 96 10.30 -4.04 -14.25
C LEU A 96 9.99 -5.49 -14.58
N ASP A 97 9.60 -6.28 -13.57
CA ASP A 97 9.27 -7.69 -13.77
C ASP A 97 8.05 -7.84 -14.68
N LEU A 98 7.01 -7.01 -14.49
CA LEU A 98 5.84 -6.98 -15.40
C LEU A 98 6.20 -6.50 -16.81
N ALA A 99 7.10 -5.54 -16.94
CA ALA A 99 7.51 -5.02 -18.25
C ALA A 99 8.25 -6.08 -19.08
N LYS A 100 8.95 -7.01 -18.42
CA LYS A 100 9.60 -8.14 -19.08
C LYS A 100 8.60 -9.00 -19.85
N ASP A 101 7.45 -9.29 -19.24
CA ASP A 101 6.41 -10.12 -19.84
C ASP A 101 5.58 -9.35 -20.88
N ALA A 102 5.39 -8.04 -20.67
CA ALA A 102 4.59 -7.17 -21.56
C ALA A 102 5.35 -6.67 -22.81
N ALA A 103 6.67 -6.59 -22.77
CA ALA A 103 7.49 -6.15 -23.91
C ALA A 103 7.68 -7.23 -24.99
N VAL A 104 7.19 -8.45 -24.76
CA VAL A 104 7.21 -9.52 -25.76
C VAL A 104 6.03 -9.37 -26.71
N PHE A 105 6.19 -8.56 -27.76
CA PHE A 105 5.28 -8.58 -28.91
C PHE A 105 5.88 -9.44 -30.04
N ASP A 106 5.20 -10.55 -30.31
CA ASP A 106 5.28 -11.46 -31.46
C ASP A 106 6.59 -12.22 -31.74
N SER A 107 6.73 -13.37 -31.09
CA SER A 107 7.13 -14.61 -31.79
C SER A 107 6.20 -15.80 -31.50
N ALA A 108 5.07 -15.57 -30.81
CA ALA A 108 4.07 -16.60 -30.61
C ALA A 108 2.70 -15.94 -30.39
N GLU A 109 1.76 -16.27 -31.28
CA GLU A 109 0.33 -16.08 -31.06
C GLU A 109 -0.03 -16.48 -29.63
N LYS A 110 -0.48 -15.53 -28.83
CA LYS A 110 -1.16 -15.83 -27.57
C LYS A 110 -2.55 -15.24 -27.67
N GLU A 111 -3.52 -16.14 -27.82
CA GLU A 111 -4.94 -15.83 -27.75
C GLU A 111 -5.27 -14.94 -26.54
N PRO A 112 -6.30 -14.09 -26.65
CA PRO A 112 -6.74 -13.26 -25.54
C PRO A 112 -7.24 -14.14 -24.40
N GLN A 113 -6.46 -14.23 -23.32
CA GLN A 113 -6.97 -14.77 -22.06
C GLN A 113 -7.93 -13.74 -21.46
N THR A 114 -9.21 -13.96 -21.75
CA THR A 114 -10.38 -13.40 -21.08
C THR A 114 -10.16 -13.40 -19.55
N PRO A 115 -10.38 -12.29 -18.84
CA PRO A 115 -10.30 -12.27 -17.38
C PRO A 115 -11.34 -13.23 -16.81
N ALA A 116 -10.89 -14.20 -16.02
CA ALA A 116 -11.77 -15.09 -15.27
C ALA A 116 -12.60 -14.23 -14.31
N ALA A 117 -13.89 -14.11 -14.62
CA ALA A 117 -14.89 -13.54 -13.75
C ALA A 117 -14.84 -14.24 -12.39
N THR A 118 -14.54 -13.46 -11.35
CA THR A 118 -14.79 -13.85 -9.97
C THR A 118 -16.30 -14.02 -9.80
N GLN A 119 -16.76 -15.26 -9.69
CA GLN A 119 -18.16 -15.54 -9.34
C GLN A 119 -18.36 -15.18 -7.87
N GLU A 120 -19.12 -14.11 -7.66
CA GLU A 120 -19.90 -13.92 -6.44
C GLU A 120 -20.87 -15.09 -6.28
N ALA A 121 -20.83 -15.78 -5.15
CA ALA A 121 -21.95 -16.58 -4.66
C ALA A 121 -22.44 -15.93 -3.36
N ALA A 122 -23.31 -14.95 -3.53
CA ALA A 122 -24.23 -14.52 -2.50
C ALA A 122 -25.27 -15.62 -2.28
N THR A 123 -25.32 -16.19 -1.07
CA THR A 123 -26.52 -16.86 -0.58
C THR A 123 -26.93 -16.17 0.71
N ALA A 124 -27.80 -15.16 0.57
CA ALA A 124 -28.59 -14.66 1.66
C ALA A 124 -29.88 -15.48 1.73
N THR A 125 -30.15 -16.12 2.88
CA THR A 125 -31.52 -16.27 3.37
C THR A 125 -31.55 -15.98 4.87
N ASN A 126 -32.27 -14.92 5.15
CA ASN A 126 -32.66 -14.32 6.42
C ASN A 126 -33.58 -15.27 7.22
N THR A 127 -33.60 -15.20 8.56
CA THR A 127 -34.79 -14.90 9.38
C THR A 127 -34.48 -14.98 10.90
N GLN A 128 -34.49 -13.79 11.51
CA GLN A 128 -34.97 -13.39 12.84
C GLN A 128 -34.87 -14.31 14.08
N GLY A 129 -34.23 -13.75 15.12
CA GLY A 129 -34.98 -13.30 16.30
C GLY A 129 -34.83 -14.13 17.58
N SER A 130 -34.17 -13.57 18.60
CA SER A 130 -34.78 -13.25 19.91
C SER A 130 -33.73 -13.01 21.00
N GLN A 131 -34.10 -12.07 21.88
CA GLN A 131 -33.40 -11.57 23.06
C GLN A 131 -33.24 -12.62 24.17
N GLY A 132 -32.33 -12.39 25.14
CA GLY A 132 -32.49 -12.92 26.50
C GLY A 132 -31.21 -13.32 27.26
N THR A 133 -30.72 -12.40 28.08
CA THR A 133 -30.11 -12.55 29.43
C THR A 133 -29.65 -13.91 30.02
N SER A 134 -28.41 -13.87 30.56
CA SER A 134 -27.94 -14.31 31.89
C SER A 134 -27.57 -15.77 32.25
N GLN A 135 -26.47 -15.85 33.03
CA GLN A 135 -25.98 -16.88 33.98
C GLN A 135 -25.40 -18.19 33.40
N ASP A 136 -24.11 -18.50 33.57
CA ASP A 136 -23.32 -18.94 34.76
C ASP A 136 -23.24 -20.48 34.91
N ALA A 137 -22.05 -20.93 35.33
CA ALA A 137 -21.67 -22.23 35.92
C ALA A 137 -21.05 -23.36 35.07
N GLY A 138 -19.79 -23.69 35.41
CA GLY A 138 -19.27 -25.07 35.56
C GLY A 138 -18.34 -25.59 34.45
N THR A 139 -17.00 -25.50 34.53
CA THR A 139 -16.03 -26.39 35.24
C THR A 139 -15.91 -27.78 34.61
N THR A 140 -14.81 -28.14 33.92
CA THR A 140 -13.60 -28.79 34.49
C THR A 140 -12.51 -28.90 33.40
N SER A 141 -11.33 -28.32 33.61
CA SER A 141 -10.08 -28.95 34.11
C SER A 141 -9.19 -29.58 33.02
N SER A 142 -8.05 -28.93 32.75
CA SER A 142 -6.75 -29.58 32.54
C SER A 142 -5.65 -28.61 32.98
N GLU A 143 -4.83 -29.10 33.90
CA GLU A 143 -3.89 -28.39 34.78
C GLU A 143 -2.51 -28.07 34.11
N PRO A 144 -1.57 -27.36 34.79
CA PRO A 144 -0.87 -26.22 34.20
C PRO A 144 0.66 -26.38 34.12
N ASN A 145 1.29 -25.82 33.09
CA ASN A 145 2.75 -25.67 33.05
C ASN A 145 3.16 -24.26 33.51
N LYS A 146 3.64 -24.16 34.76
CA LYS A 146 4.04 -22.91 35.42
C LYS A 146 5.45 -22.47 34.96
N ARG A 147 5.54 -21.49 34.07
CA ARG A 147 6.73 -20.63 33.94
C ARG A 147 6.38 -19.22 34.42
N LYS A 148 6.82 -18.89 35.64
CA LYS A 148 6.62 -17.58 36.28
C LYS A 148 7.57 -16.56 35.64
N VAL A 149 7.04 -15.67 34.81
CA VAL A 149 7.71 -14.43 34.42
C VAL A 149 7.17 -13.32 35.31
N ASN A 150 8.01 -12.79 36.20
CA ASN A 150 7.67 -11.66 37.05
C ASN A 150 7.74 -10.36 36.21
N VAL A 151 6.63 -9.93 35.63
CA VAL A 151 6.51 -8.61 35.01
C VAL A 151 6.31 -7.58 36.11
N LYS A 152 7.28 -6.67 36.26
CA LYS A 152 7.20 -5.52 37.15
C LYS A 152 6.07 -4.61 36.63
N LYS A 153 5.05 -4.42 37.46
CA LYS A 153 3.86 -3.62 37.19
C LYS A 153 4.29 -2.20 36.77
N VAL A 154 4.15 -1.88 35.48
CA VAL A 154 4.33 -0.53 34.97
C VAL A 154 3.16 0.29 35.51
N ASN A 155 3.47 1.32 36.27
CA ASN A 155 2.51 2.32 36.73
C ASN A 155 2.08 3.12 35.49
N GLU A 156 0.93 2.79 34.89
CA GLU A 156 0.36 3.59 33.81
C GLU A 156 0.08 5.00 34.36
N PRO A 157 0.70 6.05 33.81
CA PRO A 157 0.29 7.40 34.16
C PRO A 157 -1.13 7.59 33.65
N ASP A 158 -1.97 8.12 34.55
CA ASP A 158 -3.35 8.54 34.34
C ASP A 158 -3.60 8.93 32.89
N ARG A 159 -4.40 8.12 32.17
CA ARG A 159 -4.86 8.43 30.81
C ARG A 159 -5.76 9.66 30.90
N ARG A 160 -5.13 10.83 30.98
CA ARG A 160 -5.79 12.12 30.80
C ARG A 160 -6.57 12.01 29.49
N ASN A 161 -7.85 12.29 29.61
CA ASN A 161 -8.84 12.08 28.59
C ASN A 161 -8.54 13.01 27.41
N LEU A 162 -7.77 12.54 26.43
CA LEU A 162 -7.39 13.32 25.24
C LEU A 162 -8.60 13.96 24.54
N LEU A 163 -9.81 13.39 24.69
CA LEU A 163 -11.03 13.96 24.16
C LEU A 163 -11.47 15.24 24.90
N GLU A 164 -11.21 15.36 26.19
CA GLU A 164 -11.52 16.57 26.97
C GLU A 164 -10.53 17.70 26.68
N ASP A 165 -9.25 17.39 26.51
CA ASP A 165 -8.24 18.38 26.09
C ASP A 165 -8.57 18.94 24.70
N ALA A 166 -8.93 18.07 23.74
CA ALA A 166 -9.33 18.50 22.40
C ALA A 166 -10.61 19.35 22.40
N ARG A 167 -11.57 19.07 23.30
CA ARG A 167 -12.79 19.89 23.46
C ARG A 167 -12.47 21.26 24.05
N ASN A 168 -11.59 21.34 25.05
CA ASN A 168 -11.19 22.61 25.66
C ASN A 168 -10.38 23.49 24.70
N GLU A 169 -9.52 22.90 23.87
CA GLU A 169 -8.78 23.64 22.84
C GLU A 169 -9.72 24.20 21.77
N ALA A 170 -10.70 23.41 21.31
CA ALA A 170 -11.73 23.90 20.37
C ALA A 170 -12.55 25.04 20.98
N ALA A 171 -13.01 24.90 22.24
CA ALA A 171 -13.80 25.93 22.91
C ALA A 171 -13.03 27.25 23.09
N SER A 172 -11.73 27.18 23.43
CA SER A 172 -10.90 28.37 23.60
C SER A 172 -10.57 29.06 22.28
N ALA A 173 -10.41 28.31 21.18
CA ALA A 173 -10.24 28.88 19.84
C ALA A 173 -11.49 29.66 19.38
N PHE A 174 -12.69 29.16 19.66
CA PHE A 174 -13.95 29.85 19.31
C PHE A 174 -14.16 31.13 20.14
N ALA A 175 -13.86 31.10 21.43
CA ALA A 175 -13.96 32.30 22.28
C ALA A 175 -12.98 33.41 21.83
N ALA A 176 -11.75 33.05 21.45
CA ALA A 176 -10.76 34.01 20.97
C ALA A 176 -11.13 34.68 19.62
N SER A 177 -11.99 34.04 18.81
CA SER A 177 -12.49 34.62 17.56
C SER A 177 -13.64 35.62 17.75
N ASP A 178 -14.41 35.52 18.84
CA ASP A 178 -15.48 36.48 19.15
C ASP A 178 -14.91 37.79 19.74
N ASP A 179 -13.87 37.71 20.59
CA ASP A 179 -13.18 38.91 21.10
C ASP A 179 -12.51 39.73 19.97
N LYS A 180 -11.95 39.07 18.95
CA LYS A 180 -11.36 39.75 17.79
C LYS A 180 -12.37 40.45 16.87
N LYS A 181 -13.66 40.15 16.99
CA LYS A 181 -14.73 40.78 16.20
C LYS A 181 -15.22 42.09 16.82
N LEU A 182 -14.91 42.36 18.08
CA LEU A 182 -15.30 43.58 18.80
C LEU A 182 -14.25 44.71 18.74
N GLU A 183 -13.04 44.43 18.24
CA GLU A 183 -11.97 45.43 18.05
C GLU A 183 -11.71 45.77 16.57
N LEU A 184 -12.76 45.81 15.73
CA LEU A 184 -12.71 46.41 14.39
C LEU A 184 -13.84 47.43 14.17
#